data_AF-A0A1G0KPZ4-F1
#
_entry.id   AF-A0A1G0KPZ4-F1
#
_cell.length_a   1.000
_cell.length_b   1.000
_cell.length_c   1.000
_cell.angle_alpha   90.00
_cell.angle_beta   90.00
_cell.angle_gamma   90.00
#
_symmetry.space_group_name_H-M   'P 1'
#
loop_
_entity.id
_entity.type
_entity.pdbx_description
1 polymer ?
#
loop_
_entity_poly.entity_id
_entity_poly.type
_entity_poly.pdbx_seq_one_letter_code
_entity_poly.pdbx_strand_id
1 'polypeptide(L)'
;MALNQTRTWLIAYDITCPKRLGRVHRYLKDVATPMQYSVFTAEENTQGILRIRDQLAARIDPKTDDVRIYPLPSNLELHAIGRRRLPEGVMLLSGNPSRSTGRILGSDRDEPDSIVNPHRNPLIERRN
;
A
#
# COMPACT_ATOMS: atom_id res chain seq x y z
N MET A 1 -9.72 -4.64 -24.98
CA MET A 1 -9.26 -3.77 -23.86
C MET A 1 -8.66 -2.51 -24.47
N ALA A 2 -9.16 -1.32 -24.13
CA ALA A 2 -8.59 -0.07 -24.65
C ALA A 2 -7.25 0.22 -23.95
N LEU A 3 -6.15 0.17 -24.71
CA LEU A 3 -4.78 0.29 -24.20
C LEU A 3 -4.48 1.63 -23.50
N ASN A 4 -5.28 2.67 -23.80
CA ASN A 4 -5.04 4.05 -23.35
C ASN A 4 -5.97 4.52 -22.22
N GLN A 5 -6.82 3.66 -21.67
CA GLN A 5 -7.68 4.06 -20.55
C GLN A 5 -6.91 3.95 -19.23
N THR A 6 -6.81 5.07 -18.52
CA THR A 6 -6.26 5.13 -17.17
C THR A 6 -7.27 4.55 -16.17
N ARG A 7 -6.80 3.65 -15.31
CA ARG A 7 -7.59 3.08 -14.21
C ARG A 7 -6.79 3.10 -12.92
N THR A 8 -7.49 3.00 -11.80
CA THR A 8 -6.84 2.89 -10.50
C THR A 8 -6.39 1.44 -10.28
N TRP A 9 -5.19 1.28 -9.77
CA TRP A 9 -4.57 0.00 -9.46
C TRP A 9 -4.23 -0.05 -7.98
N LEU A 10 -4.47 -1.19 -7.36
CA LEU A 10 -4.00 -1.51 -6.02
C LEU A 10 -2.71 -2.32 -6.13
N ILE A 11 -1.68 -1.88 -5.41
CA ILE A 11 -0.38 -2.56 -5.34
C ILE A 11 -0.16 -2.95 -3.88
N ALA A 12 -0.07 -4.24 -3.61
CA ALA A 12 0.23 -4.79 -2.30
C ALA A 12 1.51 -5.60 -2.35
N TYR A 13 2.36 -5.48 -1.33
CA TYR A 13 3.56 -6.27 -1.22
C TYR A 13 3.64 -7.02 0.10
N ASP A 14 4.29 -8.18 0.06
CA ASP A 14 4.74 -8.95 1.21
C ASP A 14 6.22 -9.30 0.98
N ILE A 15 7.11 -8.57 1.65
CA ILE A 15 8.56 -8.61 1.42
C ILE A 15 9.26 -8.88 2.74
N THR A 16 9.95 -10.02 2.79
CA THR A 16 10.57 -10.51 4.04
C THR A 16 11.91 -9.82 4.33
N CYS A 17 12.66 -9.40 3.30
CA CYS A 17 14.00 -8.81 3.47
C CYS A 17 13.94 -7.28 3.68
N PRO A 18 14.43 -6.73 4.81
CA PRO A 18 14.39 -5.28 5.08
C PRO A 18 15.10 -4.42 4.03
N LYS A 19 16.19 -4.92 3.43
CA LYS A 19 16.94 -4.21 2.38
C LYS A 19 16.13 -4.09 1.08
N ARG A 20 15.42 -5.16 0.67
CA ARG A 20 14.55 -5.15 -0.52
C ARG A 20 13.27 -4.36 -0.26
N LEU A 21 12.69 -4.51 0.93
CA LEU A 21 11.54 -3.73 1.39
C LEU A 21 11.82 -2.22 1.27
N GLY A 22 12.96 -1.74 1.77
CA GLY A 22 13.32 -0.32 1.68
C GLY A 22 13.45 0.18 0.23
N ARG A 23 13.94 -0.66 -0.69
CA ARG A 23 14.05 -0.32 -2.12
C ARG A 23 12.68 -0.25 -2.79
N VAL A 24 11.83 -1.24 -2.56
CA VAL A 24 10.47 -1.29 -3.12
C VAL A 24 9.62 -0.16 -2.55
N HIS A 25 9.66 0.07 -1.24
CA HIS A 25 8.89 1.13 -0.59
C HIS A 25 9.30 2.52 -1.09
N ARG A 26 10.60 2.77 -1.28
CA ARG A 26 11.08 4.04 -1.85
C ARG A 26 10.59 4.22 -3.28
N TYR A 27 10.74 3.18 -4.11
CA TYR A 27 10.26 3.21 -5.49
C TYR A 27 8.75 3.48 -5.57
N LEU A 28 7.94 2.78 -4.76
CA LEU A 28 6.48 2.95 -4.76
C LEU A 28 6.05 4.33 -4.25
N LYS A 29 6.81 4.97 -3.36
CA LYS A 29 6.54 6.36 -2.96
C LYS A 29 6.72 7.37 -4.11
N ASP A 30 7.58 7.07 -5.07
CA ASP A 30 7.83 7.96 -6.21
C ASP A 30 6.77 7.80 -7.31
N VAL A 31 6.17 6.61 -7.45
CA VAL A 31 5.25 6.27 -8.56
C VAL A 31 3.80 6.01 -8.13
N ALA A 32 3.50 5.90 -6.84
CA ALA A 32 2.19 5.54 -6.32
C ALA A 32 1.88 6.25 -4.98
N THR A 33 0.59 6.34 -4.65
CA THR A 33 0.11 6.95 -3.41
C THR A 33 0.02 5.89 -2.30
N PRO A 34 0.62 6.10 -1.12
CA PRO A 34 0.52 5.16 0.00
C PRO A 34 -0.90 5.18 0.60
N MET A 35 -1.49 4.00 0.79
CA MET A 35 -2.76 3.83 1.50
C MET A 35 -2.59 3.23 2.90
N GLN A 36 -1.71 2.22 3.01
CA GLN A 36 -1.31 1.56 4.25
C GLN A 36 0.18 1.21 4.18
N TYR A 37 0.73 0.61 5.23
CA TYR A 37 2.16 0.30 5.28
C TYR A 37 2.66 -0.53 4.08
N SER A 38 1.89 -1.53 3.65
CA SER A 38 2.23 -2.42 2.53
C SER A 38 1.29 -2.31 1.32
N VAL A 39 0.47 -1.25 1.27
CA VAL A 39 -0.57 -1.09 0.24
C VAL A 39 -0.51 0.32 -0.36
N PHE A 40 -0.44 0.37 -1.69
CA PHE A 40 -0.31 1.57 -2.51
C PHE A 40 -1.37 1.59 -3.61
N THR A 41 -1.69 2.78 -4.10
CA THR A 41 -2.55 2.97 -5.28
C THR A 41 -1.87 3.79 -6.36
N ALA A 42 -2.01 3.38 -7.61
CA ALA A 42 -1.51 4.10 -8.77
C ALA A 42 -2.65 4.34 -9.78
N GLU A 43 -2.69 5.50 -10.40
CA GLU A 43 -3.60 5.77 -11.53
C GLU A 43 -2.81 5.65 -12.82
N GLU A 44 -2.96 4.52 -13.52
CA GLU A 44 -2.11 4.19 -14.65
C GLU A 44 -2.91 3.55 -15.78
N ASN A 45 -2.43 3.75 -17.01
CA ASN A 45 -2.90 2.99 -18.16
C ASN A 45 -2.20 1.61 -18.19
N THR A 46 -2.53 0.80 -19.21
CA THR A 46 -1.98 -0.58 -19.29
C THR A 46 -0.47 -0.59 -19.49
N GLN A 47 0.11 0.38 -20.20
CA GLN A 47 1.56 0.45 -20.38
C GLN A 47 2.28 0.94 -19.11
N GLY A 48 1.70 1.91 -18.41
CA GLY A 48 2.23 2.44 -17.16
C GLY A 48 2.34 1.36 -16.09
N ILE A 49 1.28 0.57 -15.89
CA ILE A 49 1.31 -0.50 -14.89
C ILE A 49 2.31 -1.60 -15.23
N LEU A 50 2.51 -1.91 -16.52
CA LEU A 50 3.49 -2.92 -16.96
C LEU A 50 4.91 -2.45 -16.67
N ARG A 51 5.20 -1.15 -16.86
CA ARG A 51 6.48 -0.56 -16.47
C ARG A 51 6.69 -0.67 -14.96
N ILE A 52 5.67 -0.35 -14.16
CA ILE A 52 5.73 -0.49 -12.69
C ILE A 52 6.01 -1.94 -12.30
N ARG A 53 5.29 -2.89 -12.89
CA ARG A 53 5.51 -4.33 -12.68
C ARG A 53 6.95 -4.73 -12.98
N ASP A 54 7.50 -4.34 -14.12
CA ASP A 54 8.85 -4.73 -14.54
C ASP A 54 9.93 -4.11 -13.62
N GLN A 55 9.72 -2.87 -13.18
CA GLN A 55 10.59 -2.22 -12.19
C GLN A 55 10.51 -2.89 -10.82
N LEU A 56 9.33 -3.35 -10.39
CA LEU A 56 9.16 -4.11 -9.16
C LEU A 56 9.85 -5.48 -9.26
N ALA A 57 9.68 -6.19 -10.38
CA ALA A 57 10.31 -7.48 -10.64
C ALA A 57 11.84 -7.41 -10.55
N ALA A 58 12.46 -6.31 -10.99
CA ALA A 58 13.91 -6.10 -10.87
C ALA A 58 14.39 -5.81 -9.43
N ARG A 59 13.48 -5.54 -8.48
CA ARG A 59 13.78 -5.14 -7.10
C ARG A 59 13.42 -6.20 -6.06
N ILE A 60 12.67 -7.23 -6.44
CA ILE A 60 12.20 -8.31 -5.56
C ILE A 60 12.90 -9.63 -5.87
N ASP A 61 12.91 -10.53 -4.90
CA ASP A 61 13.24 -11.93 -5.10
C ASP A 61 11.93 -12.73 -5.24
N PRO A 62 11.57 -13.22 -6.44
CA PRO A 62 10.29 -13.89 -6.67
C PRO A 62 10.12 -15.20 -5.90
N LYS A 63 11.20 -15.74 -5.28
CA LYS A 63 11.10 -16.93 -4.43
C LYS A 63 10.65 -16.62 -3.00
N THR A 64 10.88 -15.39 -2.53
CA THR A 64 10.71 -15.02 -1.11
C THR A 64 9.87 -13.77 -0.89
N ASP A 65 9.55 -13.05 -1.96
CA ASP A 65 8.74 -11.84 -1.96
C ASP A 65 7.52 -12.02 -2.86
N ASP A 66 6.37 -11.53 -2.42
CA ASP A 66 5.14 -11.47 -3.20
C ASP A 66 4.74 -10.01 -3.44
N VAL A 67 4.43 -9.67 -4.69
CA VAL A 67 3.90 -8.35 -5.05
C VAL A 67 2.72 -8.54 -5.98
N ARG A 68 1.58 -8.03 -5.55
CA ARG A 68 0.29 -8.18 -6.24
C ARG A 68 -0.21 -6.85 -6.74
N ILE A 69 -0.67 -6.85 -7.99
CA ILE A 69 -1.21 -5.69 -8.66
C ILE A 69 -2.62 -6.02 -9.14
N TYR A 70 -3.61 -5.31 -8.64
CA TYR A 70 -5.02 -5.52 -8.97
C TYR A 70 -5.62 -4.28 -9.61
N PRO A 71 -6.31 -4.40 -10.76
CA PRO A 71 -7.10 -3.29 -11.28
C PRO A 71 -8.33 -3.08 -10.40
N LEU A 72 -8.59 -1.83 -10.02
CA LEU A 72 -9.79 -1.47 -9.27
C LEU A 72 -10.91 -1.02 -10.23
N PRO A 73 -12.18 -1.31 -9.90
CA PRO A 73 -13.32 -0.78 -10.65
C PRO A 73 -13.39 0.74 -10.53
N SER A 74 -14.03 1.40 -11.50
CA SER A 74 -14.23 2.86 -11.49
C SER A 74 -15.07 3.33 -10.31
N ASN A 75 -16.00 2.47 -9.86
CA ASN A 75 -16.89 2.72 -8.71
C ASN A 75 -16.42 1.84 -7.55
N LEU A 76 -15.40 2.31 -6.83
CA LEU A 76 -14.83 1.60 -5.69
C LEU A 76 -15.53 2.04 -4.40
N GLU A 77 -16.12 1.09 -3.68
CA GLU A 77 -16.53 1.28 -2.30
C GLU A 77 -15.39 0.80 -1.40
N LEU A 78 -14.88 1.70 -0.55
CA LEU A 78 -13.75 1.40 0.34
C LEU A 78 -14.20 1.53 1.78
N HIS A 79 -14.21 0.40 2.48
CA HIS A 79 -14.43 0.35 3.92
C HIS A 79 -13.09 0.12 4.61
N ALA A 80 -12.67 1.08 5.43
CA ALA A 80 -11.50 0.94 6.29
C ALA A 80 -11.97 0.63 7.71
N ILE A 81 -11.48 -0.46 8.29
CA ILE A 81 -11.79 -0.88 9.66
C ILE A 81 -10.49 -0.80 10.48
N GLY A 82 -10.52 -0.12 11.63
CA GLY A 82 -9.35 0.08 12.50
C GLY A 82 -8.65 1.44 12.33
N ARG A 83 -7.45 1.58 12.92
CA ARG A 83 -6.74 2.87 13.03
C ARG A 83 -6.25 3.41 11.68
N ARG A 84 -6.87 4.49 11.22
CA ARG A 84 -6.30 5.36 10.18
C ARG A 84 -5.46 6.43 10.87
N ARG A 85 -4.15 6.49 10.57
CA ARG A 85 -3.26 7.54 11.10
C ARG A 85 -3.51 8.87 10.38
N LEU A 86 -4.68 9.46 10.57
CA LEU A 86 -4.89 10.87 10.32
C LEU A 86 -5.07 11.55 11.67
N PRO A 87 -4.35 12.66 11.95
CA PRO A 87 -4.69 13.49 13.09
C PRO A 87 -6.18 13.87 13.02
N GLU A 88 -6.82 13.98 14.17
CA GLU A 88 -8.19 14.50 14.23
C GLU A 88 -8.28 15.82 13.45
N GLY A 89 -9.31 15.94 12.60
CA GLY A 89 -9.55 17.14 11.78
C GLY A 89 -8.94 17.15 10.37
N VAL A 90 -8.19 16.11 9.93
CA VAL A 90 -7.63 16.06 8.57
C VAL A 90 -8.50 15.25 7.62
N MET A 91 -9.09 15.92 6.62
CA MET A 91 -9.88 15.31 5.55
C MET A 91 -9.03 15.15 4.28
N LEU A 92 -8.85 13.91 3.82
CA LEU A 92 -8.18 13.63 2.53
C LEU A 92 -9.17 13.90 1.39
N LEU A 93 -9.11 15.11 0.83
CA LEU A 93 -9.78 15.44 -0.42
C LEU A 93 -8.98 14.80 -1.57
N SER A 94 -9.52 13.75 -2.18
CA SER A 94 -9.00 13.28 -3.47
C SER A 94 -9.32 14.36 -4.51
N GLY A 95 -8.32 14.83 -5.26
CA GLY A 95 -8.42 15.94 -6.21
C GLY A 95 -9.25 15.68 -7.47
N ASN A 96 -10.22 14.77 -7.41
CA ASN A 96 -11.17 14.52 -8.50
C ASN A 96 -12.61 14.57 -7.95
N PRO A 97 -13.37 15.66 -8.19
CA PRO A 97 -14.71 15.85 -7.61
C PRO A 97 -15.74 14.82 -8.10
N SER A 98 -15.43 14.03 -9.12
CA SER A 98 -16.35 13.06 -9.73
C SER A 98 -16.17 11.61 -9.26
N ARG A 99 -15.20 11.34 -8.38
CA ARG A 99 -14.97 9.98 -7.86
C ARG A 99 -15.51 9.90 -6.44
N SER A 100 -16.52 9.05 -6.24
CA SER A 100 -17.20 8.84 -4.97
C SER A 100 -16.18 8.61 -3.85
N THR A 101 -16.10 9.59 -2.97
CA THR A 101 -15.34 9.51 -1.73
C THR A 101 -16.01 8.44 -0.87
N GLY A 102 -15.35 7.30 -0.70
CA GLY A 102 -15.78 6.27 0.24
C GLY A 102 -15.99 6.92 1.61
N ARG A 103 -17.23 6.88 2.10
CA ARG A 103 -17.62 7.47 3.38
C ARG A 103 -17.07 6.59 4.50
N ILE A 104 -16.10 7.10 5.24
CA ILE A 104 -15.56 6.38 6.40
C ILE A 104 -16.55 6.50 7.54
N LEU A 105 -17.25 5.41 7.84
CA LEU A 105 -17.96 5.23 9.10
C LEU A 105 -16.93 4.78 10.15
N GLY A 106 -16.43 5.73 10.94
CA GLY A 106 -15.62 5.42 12.12
C GLY A 106 -16.49 4.75 13.19
N SER A 107 -15.95 3.73 13.85
CA SER A 107 -16.47 3.26 15.14
C SER A 107 -15.40 3.48 16.19
N ASP A 108 -15.78 4.25 17.20
CA ASP A 108 -14.97 4.65 18.34
C ASP A 108 -14.41 3.43 19.06
N ARG A 109 -13.12 3.50 19.41
CA ARG A 109 -12.58 2.90 20.63
C ARG A 109 -11.14 3.38 20.86
N ASP A 110 -11.02 4.28 21.82
CA ASP A 110 -9.79 4.73 22.46
C ASP A 110 -9.02 3.55 23.08
N GLU A 111 -7.71 3.49 22.83
CA GLU A 111 -6.73 2.75 23.65
C GLU A 111 -5.32 3.31 23.34
N PRO A 112 -4.45 3.55 24.33
CA PRO A 112 -3.30 4.44 24.17
C PRO A 112 -2.12 3.78 23.45
N ASP A 113 -1.24 4.64 22.92
CA ASP A 113 0.00 4.30 22.24
C ASP A 113 0.93 3.43 23.10
N SER A 114 1.18 2.19 22.65
CA SER A 114 2.46 1.49 22.88
C SER A 114 2.60 0.25 21.98
N ILE A 115 3.85 0.03 21.54
CA ILE A 115 4.48 -1.29 21.28
C ILE A 115 4.46 -1.89 19.84
N VAL A 116 5.67 -1.82 19.24
CA VAL A 116 6.48 -2.94 18.73
C VAL A 116 6.27 -3.46 17.30
N ASN A 117 7.40 -3.38 16.57
CA ASN A 117 7.71 -4.02 15.30
C ASN A 117 7.68 -5.56 15.44
N PRO A 118 6.78 -6.29 14.76
CA PRO A 118 6.55 -7.71 15.02
C PRO A 118 7.57 -8.68 14.37
N HIS A 119 8.62 -8.18 13.71
CA HIS A 119 9.63 -9.03 13.05
C HIS A 119 11.01 -9.09 13.76
N ARG A 120 11.11 -8.73 15.05
CA ARG A 120 12.27 -9.13 15.86
C ARG A 120 12.02 -10.52 16.44
N ASN A 121 12.61 -11.54 15.84
CA ASN A 121 12.72 -12.88 16.42
C ASN A 121 13.66 -12.83 17.63
N PRO A 122 13.21 -13.02 18.89
CA PRO A 122 14.08 -13.03 20.05
C PRO A 122 14.32 -14.50 20.44
N LEU A 123 15.14 -15.19 19.66
CA LEU A 123 15.72 -16.46 20.08
C LEU A 123 17.13 -16.52 19.53
N ILE A 124 18.09 -16.09 20.36
CA ILE A 124 19.44 -16.64 20.61
C ILE A 124 20.15 -15.57 21.43
N GLU A 125 19.96 -15.62 22.76
CA GLU A 125 20.97 -15.17 23.70
C GLU A 125 20.80 -15.98 24.98
N ARG A 126 21.54 -17.09 25.07
CA ARG A 126 21.88 -17.71 26.35
C ARG A 126 23.38 -17.97 26.36
N ARG A 127 24.04 -17.17 27.22
CA ARG A 127 25.19 -17.51 28.07
C ARG A 127 26.50 -17.87 27.36
N ASN A 128 27.49 -16.99 27.50
CA ASN A 128 28.38 -17.03 28.67
C ASN A 128 28.83 -15.62 29.05
#